data_AF-K3X3C2-F1
#
_entry.id   AF-K3X3C2-F1
#
_cell.length_a   1.000
_cell.length_b   1.000
_cell.length_c   1.000
_cell.angle_alpha   90.00
_cell.angle_beta   90.00
_cell.angle_gamma   90.00
#
_symmetry.space_group_name_H-M   'P 1'
#
loop_
_entity.id
_entity.type
_entity.pdbx_description
1 polymer ?
#
loop_
_entity_poly.entity_id
_entity_poly.type
_entity_poly.pdbx_seq_one_letter_code
_entity_poly.pdbx_strand_id
1 'polypeptide(L)'
;SSGLESGDPDDHSAIIAGDFVDQDDLYPYCPLERVRKDTTSALKLSAFRRLKANRMAASSPTAGQEEETELVVVLTRWYFACIRNPEISVDKNMLQTISNEQPAGFDVMLKSMRQGMLLS
;
A
#
# COMPACT_ATOMS: atom_id res chain seq x y z
N SER A 1 -5.43 -31.99 -11.90
CA SER A 1 -6.07 -31.99 -10.57
C SER A 1 -5.95 -30.58 -10.00
N SER A 2 -6.97 -29.75 -10.24
CA SER A 2 -7.03 -28.35 -9.82
C SER A 2 -7.54 -28.28 -8.37
N GLY A 3 -6.61 -28.29 -7.42
CA GLY A 3 -6.89 -27.96 -6.03
C GLY A 3 -6.92 -26.45 -5.85
N LEU A 4 -8.01 -25.82 -6.28
CA LEU A 4 -8.43 -24.54 -5.73
C LEU A 4 -9.45 -24.89 -4.65
N GLU A 5 -8.93 -25.27 -3.49
CA GLU A 5 -9.77 -25.44 -2.30
C GLU A 5 -10.39 -24.09 -1.95
N SER A 6 -11.68 -24.16 -1.63
CA SER A 6 -12.56 -23.08 -1.21
C SER A 6 -12.02 -22.38 0.04
N GLY A 7 -11.13 -21.41 -0.13
CA GLY A 7 -10.77 -20.46 0.93
C GLY A 7 -11.96 -19.54 1.22
N ASP A 8 -12.19 -19.24 2.49
CA ASP A 8 -13.09 -18.19 2.94
C ASP A 8 -12.80 -16.90 2.14
N PRO A 9 -13.79 -16.15 1.60
CA PRO A 9 -13.52 -14.85 0.97
C PRO A 9 -12.70 -13.87 1.83
N ASP A 10 -12.62 -14.09 3.15
CA ASP A 10 -11.74 -13.36 4.08
C ASP A 10 -10.24 -13.75 3.99
N ASP A 11 -9.86 -14.75 3.20
CA ASP A 11 -8.46 -15.21 3.04
C ASP A 11 -7.72 -14.61 1.83
N HIS A 12 -8.35 -13.73 1.04
CA HIS A 12 -7.70 -13.10 -0.10
C HIS A 12 -6.78 -11.97 0.34
N SER A 13 -5.48 -12.28 0.48
CA SER A 13 -4.45 -11.27 0.72
C SER A 13 -3.29 -11.35 -0.27
N ALA A 14 -2.71 -10.19 -0.55
CA ALA A 14 -1.50 -10.05 -1.35
C ALA A 14 -0.46 -9.25 -0.57
N ILE A 15 0.80 -9.67 -0.63
CA ILE A 15 1.92 -8.96 -0.03
C ILE A 15 2.79 -8.40 -1.15
N ILE A 16 3.12 -7.12 -1.05
CA ILE A 16 4.10 -6.45 -1.90
C ILE A 16 5.24 -6.02 -0.97
N ALA A 17 6.46 -6.46 -1.26
CA ALA A 17 7.65 -6.01 -0.57
C ALA A 17 8.53 -5.22 -1.53
N GLY A 18 9.18 -4.18 -1.02
CA GLY A 18 10.16 -3.40 -1.76
C GLY A 18 11.32 -3.08 -0.84
N ASP A 19 12.53 -3.25 -1.33
CA ASP A 19 13.75 -2.93 -0.60
C ASP A 19 14.69 -2.09 -1.47
N PHE A 20 15.64 -1.42 -0.83
CA PHE A 20 16.62 -0.61 -1.53
C PHE A 20 17.69 -1.48 -2.17
N VAL A 21 18.31 -0.94 -3.23
CA VAL A 21 19.46 -1.58 -3.87
C VAL A 21 20.72 -1.01 -3.25
N ASP A 22 21.49 -1.82 -2.51
CA ASP A 22 22.71 -1.34 -1.85
C ASP A 22 23.82 -1.02 -2.86
N GLN A 23 24.02 -1.91 -3.84
CA GLN A 23 24.99 -1.78 -4.93
C GLN A 23 24.26 -1.69 -6.27
N ASP A 24 24.36 -0.52 -6.92
CA ASP A 24 23.85 -0.28 -8.26
C ASP A 24 25.03 -0.07 -9.21
N ASP A 25 25.30 -1.08 -10.05
CA ASP A 25 26.41 -1.04 -11.01
C ASP A 25 26.12 -0.09 -12.18
N LEU A 26 24.85 0.16 -12.51
CA LEU A 26 24.46 1.04 -13.62
C LEU A 26 24.53 2.52 -13.22
N TYR A 27 24.15 2.82 -11.97
CA TYR A 27 24.20 4.17 -11.40
C TYR A 27 24.79 4.19 -9.98
N PRO A 28 26.12 4.00 -9.83
CA PRO A 28 26.76 3.97 -8.53
C PRO A 28 26.48 5.24 -7.70
N TYR A 29 26.27 5.06 -6.40
CA TYR A 29 26.04 6.16 -5.49
C TYR A 29 27.32 6.98 -5.24
N CYS A 30 27.24 8.31 -5.40
CA CYS A 30 28.32 9.25 -5.09
C CYS A 30 27.90 10.20 -3.94
N PRO A 31 28.45 10.03 -2.72
CA PRO A 31 28.05 10.82 -1.55
C PRO A 31 28.49 12.31 -1.62
N LEU A 32 29.46 12.62 -2.47
CA LEU A 32 29.94 13.97 -2.77
C LEU A 32 29.02 14.74 -3.73
N GLU A 33 28.02 14.09 -4.31
CA GLU A 33 27.12 14.72 -5.29
C GLU A 33 25.64 14.50 -4.96
N ARG A 34 25.31 13.50 -4.14
CA ARG A 34 23.91 13.05 -3.97
C ARG A 34 23.60 12.73 -2.52
N VAL A 35 22.38 13.07 -2.08
CA VAL A 35 21.78 12.50 -0.88
C VAL A 35 21.14 11.16 -1.23
N ARG A 36 21.37 10.14 -0.41
CA ARG A 36 20.75 8.82 -0.57
C ARG A 36 19.77 8.54 0.56
N LYS A 37 18.55 8.19 0.15
CA LYS A 37 17.48 7.71 1.03
C LYS A 37 17.24 6.24 0.73
N ASP A 38 17.65 5.37 1.64
CA ASP A 38 17.28 3.96 1.56
C ASP A 38 15.89 3.77 2.11
N THR A 39 15.13 2.89 1.47
CA THR A 39 13.73 2.63 1.78
C THR A 39 13.50 1.13 1.75
N THR A 40 12.91 0.62 2.83
CA THR A 40 12.37 -0.73 2.89
C THR A 40 10.89 -0.62 3.21
N SER A 41 10.07 -1.40 2.50
CA SER A 41 8.62 -1.33 2.62
C SER A 41 7.98 -2.69 2.46
N ALA A 42 6.85 -2.86 3.14
CA ALA A 42 5.95 -3.97 2.95
C ALA A 42 4.52 -3.43 2.87
N LEU A 43 3.71 -4.00 2.00
CA LEU A 43 2.30 -3.69 1.87
C LEU A 43 1.52 -4.99 1.92
N LYS A 44 0.42 -5.01 2.68
CA LYS A 44 -0.55 -6.09 2.66
C LYS A 44 -1.87 -5.55 2.13
N LEU A 45 -2.33 -6.09 1.02
CA LEU A 45 -3.68 -5.91 0.51
C LEU A 45 -4.54 -7.03 1.08
N SER A 46 -5.67 -6.73 1.68
CA SER A 46 -6.63 -7.72 2.19
C SER A 46 -8.03 -7.36 1.71
N ALA A 47 -8.77 -8.35 1.21
CA ALA A 47 -10.15 -8.18 0.79
C ALA A 47 -11.10 -8.80 1.82
N PHE A 48 -12.17 -8.09 2.14
CA PHE A 48 -13.18 -8.50 3.11
C PHE A 48 -14.56 -8.26 2.54
N ARG A 49 -15.53 -9.12 2.85
CA ARG A 49 -16.95 -8.80 2.63
C ARG A 49 -17.55 -8.27 3.92
N ARG A 50 -18.25 -7.15 3.85
CA ARG A 50 -19.03 -6.63 4.99
C ARG A 50 -20.43 -6.23 4.57
N LEU A 51 -21.35 -6.19 5.52
CA LEU A 51 -22.70 -5.68 5.29
C LEU A 51 -22.64 -4.18 4.96
N LYS A 52 -23.41 -3.76 3.95
CA LYS A 52 -23.59 -2.34 3.67
C LYS A 52 -24.26 -1.66 4.87
N ALA A 53 -23.67 -0.57 5.36
CA ALA A 53 -24.11 0.11 6.59
C ALA A 53 -25.49 0.79 6.53
N ASN A 54 -26.28 0.57 5.48
CA ASN A 54 -27.48 1.36 5.21
C ASN A 54 -28.78 0.60 5.48
N ARG A 55 -29.01 0.08 6.70
CA ARG A 55 -30.35 -0.38 7.15
C ARG A 55 -30.64 -0.18 8.65
N MET A 56 -30.18 0.91 9.27
CA MET A 56 -30.76 1.34 10.56
C MET A 56 -32.08 2.13 10.41
N ALA A 57 -32.63 2.30 9.20
CA ALA A 57 -33.82 3.13 8.96
C ALA A 57 -35.04 2.42 8.34
N ALA A 58 -35.04 1.09 8.16
CA ALA A 58 -36.20 0.40 7.60
C ALA A 58 -36.46 -0.95 8.29
N SER A 59 -37.02 -0.87 9.49
CA SER A 59 -37.71 -1.98 10.14
C SER A 59 -39.00 -2.31 9.38
N SER A 60 -38.90 -3.20 8.39
CA SER A 60 -40.01 -4.07 8.01
C SER A 60 -39.43 -5.41 7.56
N PRO A 61 -39.79 -6.53 8.22
CA PRO A 61 -39.23 -7.83 7.92
C PRO A 61 -39.99 -8.43 6.74
N THR A 62 -39.55 -8.14 5.52
CA THR A 62 -39.97 -8.92 4.35
C THR A 62 -38.93 -10.00 4.11
N ALA A 63 -39.32 -11.25 4.36
CA ALA A 63 -38.50 -12.43 4.11
C ALA A 63 -38.08 -12.45 2.62
N GLY A 64 -36.77 -12.51 2.35
CA GLY A 64 -36.23 -12.69 1.00
C GLY A 64 -35.25 -11.63 0.50
N GLN A 65 -34.85 -10.64 1.31
CA GLN A 65 -33.74 -9.77 0.92
C GLN A 65 -32.40 -10.45 1.21
N GLU A 66 -31.72 -10.89 0.16
CA GLU A 66 -30.30 -11.23 0.22
C GLU A 66 -29.56 -10.07 0.90
N GLU A 67 -28.77 -10.39 1.92
CA GLU A 67 -27.93 -9.39 2.58
C GLU A 67 -26.96 -8.80 1.56
N GLU A 68 -27.17 -7.53 1.22
CA GLU A 68 -26.32 -6.83 0.28
C GLU A 68 -24.96 -6.54 0.93
N THR A 69 -24.01 -7.44 0.72
CA THR A 69 -22.61 -7.27 1.15
C THR A 69 -21.82 -6.42 0.15
N GLU A 70 -20.88 -5.63 0.64
CA GLU A 70 -19.88 -4.93 -0.18
C GLU A 70 -18.49 -5.53 0.04
N LEU A 71 -17.69 -5.53 -1.03
CA LEU A 71 -16.27 -5.87 -0.96
C LEU A 71 -15.48 -4.64 -0.51
N VAL A 72 -14.75 -4.77 0.58
CA VAL A 72 -13.82 -3.75 1.09
C VAL A 72 -12.41 -4.26 0.95
N VAL A 73 -11.57 -3.44 0.32
CA VAL A 73 -10.14 -3.73 0.20
C VAL A 73 -9.37 -2.81 1.13
N VAL A 74 -8.59 -3.40 2.03
CA VAL A 74 -7.73 -2.71 3.00
C VAL A 74 -6.28 -2.85 2.57
N LEU A 75 -5.57 -1.72 2.50
CA LEU A 75 -4.13 -1.67 2.28
C LEU A 75 -3.42 -1.28 3.58
N THR A 76 -2.74 -2.23 4.19
CA THR A 76 -1.82 -1.98 5.32
C THR A 76 -0.43 -1.72 4.77
N ARG A 77 0.23 -0.66 5.24
CA ARG A 77 1.56 -0.23 4.75
C ARG A 77 2.55 -0.17 5.92
N TRP A 78 3.72 -0.77 5.73
CA TRP A 78 4.88 -0.62 6.59
C TRP A 78 6.00 0.02 5.77
N TYR A 79 6.66 1.02 6.35
CA TYR A 79 7.67 1.80 5.69
C TYR A 79 8.78 2.16 6.67
N PHE A 80 10.01 1.91 6.26
CA PHE A 80 11.20 2.33 6.98
C PHE A 80 12.12 3.06 5.99
N ALA A 81 12.63 4.22 6.42
CA ALA A 81 13.58 4.97 5.63
C ALA A 81 14.75 5.47 6.46
N CYS A 82 15.90 5.51 5.82
CA CYS A 82 17.14 6.02 6.40
C CYS A 82 17.86 6.90 5.39
N ILE A 83 18.29 8.08 5.84
CA ILE A 83 19.17 8.95 5.06
C ILE A 83 20.61 8.54 5.36
N ARG A 84 21.37 8.14 4.33
CA ARG A 84 22.81 7.88 4.46
C ARG A 84 23.53 9.20 4.70
N ASN A 85 24.62 9.17 5.46
CA ASN A 85 25.42 10.36 5.77
C ASN A 85 26.05 10.91 4.47
N PRO A 86 25.57 12.05 3.94
CA PRO A 86 26.13 12.61 2.72
C PRO A 86 27.43 13.37 3.04
N GLU A 87 28.36 13.42 2.07
CA GLU A 87 29.58 14.23 2.20
C GLU A 87 29.36 15.66 1.70
N ILE A 88 28.25 15.90 0.98
CA ILE A 88 27.79 17.25 0.64
C ILE A 88 27.21 17.97 1.85
N SER A 89 27.49 19.28 1.92
CA SER A 89 26.86 20.15 2.90
C SER A 89 25.39 20.35 2.53
N VAL A 90 24.49 19.74 3.30
CA VAL A 90 23.04 19.87 3.14
C VAL A 90 22.47 20.40 4.44
N ASP A 91 21.57 21.38 4.31
CA ASP A 91 20.86 21.92 5.47
C ASP A 91 20.10 20.80 6.21
N LYS A 92 20.13 20.84 7.55
CA LYS A 92 19.51 19.79 8.37
C LYS A 92 17.99 19.72 8.18
N ASN A 93 17.33 20.85 7.96
CA ASN A 93 15.89 20.86 7.73
C ASN A 93 15.55 20.21 6.39
N MET A 94 16.41 20.38 5.39
CA MET A 94 16.29 19.68 4.11
C MET A 94 16.44 18.17 4.30
N LEU A 95 17.44 17.70 5.05
CA LEU A 95 17.60 16.27 5.35
C LEU A 95 16.40 15.67 6.11
N GLN A 96 15.85 16.41 7.08
CA GLN A 96 14.62 16.00 7.77
C GLN A 96 13.42 15.93 6.85
N THR A 97 13.29 16.90 5.94
CA THR A 97 12.22 16.93 4.93
C THR A 97 12.30 15.71 4.04
N ILE A 98 13.49 15.41 3.49
CA ILE A 98 13.73 14.23 2.66
C ILE A 98 13.47 12.94 3.46
N SER A 99 13.88 12.88 4.74
CA SER A 99 13.62 11.72 5.60
C SER A 99 12.12 11.44 5.78
N ASN A 100 11.35 12.50 6.07
CA ASN A 100 9.92 12.39 6.38
C ASN A 100 9.02 12.29 5.14
N GLU A 101 9.56 12.52 3.95
CA GLU A 101 8.81 12.40 2.71
C GLU A 101 8.40 10.94 2.46
N GLN A 102 7.11 10.65 2.57
CA GLN A 102 6.59 9.33 2.24
C GLN A 102 6.57 9.13 0.71
N PRO A 103 6.86 7.92 0.19
CA PRO A 103 6.86 7.71 -1.25
C PRO A 103 5.46 7.92 -1.84
N ALA A 104 5.32 8.96 -2.67
CA ALA A 104 4.09 9.24 -3.40
C ALA A 104 3.63 8.06 -4.28
N GLY A 105 4.55 7.16 -4.64
CA GLY A 105 4.27 5.96 -5.45
C GLY A 105 3.17 5.06 -4.89
N PHE A 106 3.04 4.95 -3.56
CA PHE A 106 1.98 4.11 -2.96
C PHE A 106 0.59 4.71 -3.13
N ASP A 107 0.47 6.04 -3.09
CA ASP A 107 -0.81 6.71 -3.29
C ASP A 107 -1.23 6.70 -4.75
N VAL A 108 -0.27 6.82 -5.66
CA VAL A 108 -0.51 6.64 -7.09
C VAL A 108 -1.02 5.22 -7.36
N MET A 109 -0.37 4.19 -6.84
CA MET A 109 -0.83 2.80 -6.96
C MET A 109 -2.27 2.62 -6.48
N LEU A 110 -2.61 3.13 -5.29
CA LEU A 110 -3.97 3.02 -4.75
C LEU A 110 -5.01 3.76 -5.60
N LYS A 111 -4.67 4.96 -6.08
CA LYS A 111 -5.54 5.73 -6.98
C LYS A 111 -5.76 4.98 -8.29
N SER A 112 -4.71 4.41 -8.87
CA SER A 112 -4.81 3.61 -10.10
C SER A 112 -5.67 2.36 -9.91
N MET A 113 -5.53 1.64 -8.79
CA MET A 113 -6.38 0.49 -8.48
C MET A 113 -7.86 0.89 -8.38
N ARG A 114 -8.17 1.98 -7.66
CA ARG A 114 -9.55 2.50 -7.54
C ARG A 114 -10.12 2.91 -8.89
N GLN A 115 -9.32 3.58 -9.72
CA GLN A 115 -9.76 4.00 -11.05
C GLN A 115 -10.00 2.80 -11.97
N GLY A 116 -9.13 1.78 -11.93
CA GLY A 116 -9.33 0.53 -12.67
C GLY A 116 -10.62 -0.18 -12.29
N MET A 117 -10.97 -0.21 -11.00
CA MET A 117 -12.21 -0.80 -10.51
C MET A 117 -13.49 -0.02 -10.88
N LEU A 118 -13.39 1.28 -11.17
CA LEU A 118 -14.55 2.09 -11.61
C LEU A 118 -14.82 1.97 -13.11
N LEU A 119 -13.86 1.43 -13.87
CA LEU A 119 -13.95 1.24 -15.32
C LEU A 119 -14.28 -0.19 -15.75
N SER A 120 -14.34 -1.12 -14.78
CA SER A 120 -14.71 -2.54 -14.95
C SER A 120 -16.14 -2.80 -14.51
#